data_AF-A0A1Q9QVS1-F1
#
_entry.id   AF-A0A1Q9QVS1-F1
#
_cell.length_a   1.000
_cell.length_b   1.000
_cell.length_c   1.000
_cell.angle_alpha   90.00
_cell.angle_beta   90.00
_cell.angle_gamma   90.00
#
_symmetry.space_group_name_H-M   'P 1'
#
loop_
_entity.id
_entity.type
_entity.pdbx_description
1 polymer ?
#
loop_
_entity_poly.entity_id
_entity_poly.type
_entity_poly.pdbx_seq_one_letter_code
_entity_poly.pdbx_strand_id
1 'polypeptide(L)'
;MGWIVALLMAAGAALVIQNLLMVQISNTVSTVLITLLVNSAVGFVILLGLLLGRSGLAGIGEMIGALRYWSVLPGVLGSFFVFASICGYQRLGAAATISVLIASDEAIRSAAK
;
A
#
# COMPACT_ATOMS: atom_id res chain seq x y z
N MET A 1 -0.37 -23.16 10.37
CA MET A 1 -1.32 -22.13 10.86
C MET A 1 -0.71 -21.17 11.88
N GLY A 2 -0.06 -21.62 12.96
CA GLY A 2 0.51 -20.71 13.98
C GLY A 2 1.51 -19.65 13.46
N TRP A 3 2.42 -20.03 12.55
CA TRP A 3 3.42 -19.09 12.00
C TRP A 3 2.80 -18.00 11.11
N ILE A 4 1.70 -18.31 10.41
CA ILE A 4 0.98 -17.34 9.58
C ILE A 4 0.35 -16.28 10.48
N VAL A 5 -0.32 -16.70 11.56
CA VAL A 5 -0.91 -15.77 12.54
C VAL A 5 0.16 -14.87 13.18
N ALA A 6 1.33 -15.41 13.51
CA ALA A 6 2.45 -14.61 14.00
C ALA A 6 2.93 -13.58 12.96
N LEU A 7 2.97 -13.95 11.68
CA LEU A 7 3.34 -13.06 10.58
C LEU A 7 2.30 -11.95 10.37
N LEU A 8 1.00 -12.27 10.46
CA LEU A 8 -0.08 -11.26 10.44
C LEU A 8 0.00 -10.31 11.63
N MET A 9 0.30 -10.81 12.83
CA MET A 9 0.50 -9.96 14.02
C MET A 9 1.68 -9.01 13.84
N ALA A 10 2.81 -9.52 13.33
CA ALA A 10 3.99 -8.71 13.04
C ALA A 10 3.70 -7.65 11.96
N ALA A 11 2.96 -8.02 10.90
CA ALA A 11 2.53 -7.08 9.87
C ALA A 11 1.62 -5.99 10.46
N GLY A 12 0.71 -6.33 11.38
CA GLY A 12 -0.12 -5.36 12.09
C GLY A 12 0.71 -4.35 12.89
N ALA A 13 1.72 -4.82 13.64
CA ALA A 13 2.63 -3.93 14.37
C ALA A 13 3.45 -3.02 13.45
N ALA A 14 3.97 -3.56 12.33
CA ALA A 14 4.67 -2.78 11.32
C ALA A 14 3.77 -1.72 10.69
N LEU A 15 2.48 -2.03 10.50
CA LEU A 15 1.48 -1.12 9.95
C LEU A 15 1.20 0.06 10.89
N VAL A 16 1.21 -0.16 12.22
CA VAL A 16 1.13 0.94 13.20
C VAL A 16 2.32 1.89 13.07
N ILE A 17 3.54 1.35 13.00
CA ILE A 17 4.76 2.15 12.86
C ILE A 17 4.75 2.92 11.53
N GLN A 18 4.38 2.24 10.43
CA GLN A 18 4.24 2.86 9.12
C GLN A 18 3.27 4.04 9.16
N ASN A 19 2.09 3.87 9.77
CA ASN A 19 1.08 4.91 9.86
C ASN A 19 1.54 6.15 10.63
N LEU A 20 2.29 5.97 11.73
CA LEU A 20 2.85 7.08 12.50
C LEU A 20 3.89 7.88 11.69
N LEU A 21 4.78 7.18 10.99
CA LEU A 21 5.76 7.79 10.09
C LEU A 21 5.08 8.52 8.92
N MET A 22 3.99 7.95 8.40
CA MET A 22 3.20 8.51 7.31
C MET A 22 2.65 9.90 7.65
N VAL A 23 2.09 10.04 8.87
CA VAL A 23 1.59 11.32 9.39
C VAL A 23 2.72 12.33 9.54
N GLN A 24 3.89 11.92 10.04
CA GLN A 24 5.06 12.81 10.15
C GLN A 24 5.55 13.31 8.78
N ILE A 25 5.70 12.41 7.80
CA ILE A 25 6.10 12.79 6.45
C ILE A 25 5.08 13.76 5.87
N SER A 26 3.79 13.46 6.00
CA SER A 26 2.72 14.31 5.49
C SER A 26 2.70 15.72 6.09
N ASN A 27 3.18 15.92 7.32
CA ASN A 27 3.32 17.26 7.90
C ASN A 27 4.52 18.04 7.34
N THR A 28 5.44 17.36 6.67
CA THR A 28 6.66 17.93 6.09
C THR A 28 6.50 18.21 4.58
N VAL A 29 5.53 17.58 3.91
CA VAL A 29 5.32 17.73 2.45
C VAL A 29 4.06 18.52 2.12
N SER A 30 4.14 19.42 1.14
CA SER A 30 3.05 20.35 0.79
C SER A 30 1.76 19.71 0.23
N THR A 31 1.80 18.47 -0.28
CA THR A 31 0.60 17.82 -0.81
C THR A 31 0.57 16.31 -0.54
N VAL A 32 -0.65 15.78 -0.38
CA VAL A 32 -0.94 14.33 -0.28
C VAL A 32 -0.35 13.55 -1.47
N LEU A 33 -0.38 14.15 -2.66
CA LEU A 33 0.13 13.54 -3.89
C LEU A 33 1.63 13.27 -3.80
N ILE A 34 2.42 14.19 -3.24
CA ILE A 34 3.85 13.98 -3.07
C ILE A 34 4.10 12.87 -2.04
N THR A 35 3.34 12.83 -0.94
CA THR A 35 3.46 11.76 0.05
C THR A 35 3.13 10.39 -0.54
N LEU A 36 2.11 10.30 -1.39
CA LEU A 36 1.74 9.08 -2.13
C LEU A 36 2.86 8.65 -3.08
N LEU A 37 3.41 9.60 -3.87
CA LEU A 37 4.48 9.34 -4.81
C LEU A 37 5.75 8.84 -4.10
N VAL A 38 6.14 9.48 -2.99
CA VAL A 38 7.31 9.06 -2.20
C VAL A 38 7.10 7.67 -1.59
N ASN A 39 5.92 7.41 -1.00
CA ASN A 39 5.59 6.11 -0.42
C ASN A 39 5.69 4.97 -1.46
N SER A 40 5.11 5.18 -2.64
CA SER A 40 5.16 4.20 -3.73
C SER A 40 6.57 4.08 -4.35
N ALA A 41 7.29 5.19 -4.50
CA ALA A 41 8.63 5.19 -5.09
C ALA A 41 9.65 4.44 -4.22
N VAL A 42 9.64 4.68 -2.90
CA VAL A 42 10.56 3.98 -1.97
C VAL A 42 10.31 2.48 -2.00
N GLY A 43 9.05 2.05 -1.94
CA GLY A 43 8.68 0.64 -2.03
C GLY A 43 9.12 0.01 -3.36
N PHE A 44 8.86 0.70 -4.46
CA PHE A 44 9.24 0.23 -5.80
C PHE A 44 10.77 0.12 -5.95
N VAL A 45 11.55 1.13 -5.52
CA VAL A 45 13.01 1.12 -5.60
C VAL A 45 13.61 -0.04 -4.80
N ILE A 46 13.10 -0.30 -3.59
CA ILE A 46 13.57 -1.42 -2.76
C ILE A 46 13.25 -2.77 -3.43
N LEU A 47 12.01 -2.94 -3.91
CA LEU A 47 11.61 -4.17 -4.59
C LEU A 47 12.38 -4.41 -5.89
N LEU A 48 12.62 -3.35 -6.67
CA LEU A 48 13.41 -3.41 -7.88
C LEU A 48 14.87 -3.76 -7.57
N GLY A 49 15.43 -3.19 -6.49
CA GLY A 49 16.76 -3.55 -5.99
C GLY A 49 16.87 -5.01 -5.56
N LEU A 50 15.85 -5.53 -4.87
CA LEU A 50 15.77 -6.95 -4.49
C LEU A 50 15.64 -7.85 -5.73
N LEU A 51 14.85 -7.46 -6.72
CA LEU A 51 14.69 -8.18 -7.98
C LEU A 51 16.01 -8.22 -8.75
N LEU A 52 16.70 -7.09 -8.84
CA LEU A 52 18.04 -6.99 -9.44
C LEU A 52 19.06 -7.85 -8.68
N GLY A 53 19.03 -7.84 -7.35
CA GLY A 53 19.93 -8.66 -6.54
C GLY A 53 19.69 -10.16 -6.69
N ARG A 54 18.45 -10.58 -6.94
CA ARG A 54 18.07 -12.00 -7.05
C ARG A 54 18.18 -12.55 -8.47
N SER A 55 17.72 -11.79 -9.46
CA SER A 55 17.54 -12.25 -10.84
C SER A 55 18.26 -11.35 -11.87
N GLY A 56 18.95 -10.29 -11.44
CA GLY A 56 19.65 -9.37 -12.32
C GLY A 56 18.74 -8.72 -13.36
N LEU A 57 19.29 -8.44 -14.54
CA LEU A 57 18.55 -7.85 -15.67
C LEU A 57 17.48 -8.80 -16.24
N ALA A 58 17.60 -10.11 -16.03
CA ALA A 58 16.59 -11.08 -16.46
C ALA A 58 15.26 -10.90 -15.71
N GLY A 59 15.31 -10.58 -14.42
CA GLY A 59 14.11 -10.29 -13.63
C GLY A 59 13.34 -9.07 -14.12
N ILE A 60 14.03 -8.07 -14.68
CA ILE A 60 13.38 -6.90 -15.31
C ILE A 60 12.65 -7.31 -16.59
N GLY A 61 13.26 -8.18 -17.40
CA GLY A 61 12.64 -8.73 -18.61
C GLY A 61 11.34 -9.48 -18.31
N GLU A 62 11.33 -10.31 -17.26
CA GLU A 62 10.12 -10.99 -16.78
C GLU A 62 9.04 -10.02 -16.29
N MET A 63 9.43 -8.99 -15.52
CA MET A 63 8.50 -7.97 -15.04
C MET A 63 7.80 -7.25 -16.20
N ILE A 64 8.55 -6.84 -17.22
CA ILE A 64 8.00 -6.16 -18.41
C ILE A 64 7.10 -7.11 -19.20
N GLY A 65 7.50 -8.38 -19.35
CA GLY A 65 6.68 -9.40 -20.01
C GLY A 65 5.39 -9.74 -19.27
N ALA A 66 5.36 -9.55 -17.94
CA ALA A 66 4.19 -9.74 -17.10
C ALA A 66 3.21 -8.54 -17.15
N LEU A 67 3.64 -7.38 -17.64
CA LEU A 67 2.75 -6.22 -17.81
C LEU A 67 1.71 -6.52 -18.88
N ARG A 68 0.46 -6.66 -18.43
CA ARG A 68 -0.70 -6.81 -19.31
C ARG A 68 -1.57 -5.56 -19.20
N TYR A 69 -2.34 -5.26 -20.25
CA TYR A 69 -3.29 -4.14 -20.17
C TYR A 69 -4.24 -4.25 -18.96
N TRP A 70 -4.65 -5.48 -18.61
CA TRP A 70 -5.46 -5.78 -17.42
C TRP A 70 -4.75 -5.53 -16.08
N SER A 71 -3.41 -5.51 -16.01
CA SER A 71 -2.69 -5.21 -14.77
C SER A 71 -2.67 -3.72 -14.43
N VAL A 72 -3.09 -2.84 -15.36
CA VAL A 72 -3.21 -1.40 -15.11
C VAL A 72 -4.36 -1.10 -14.15
N LEU A 73 -5.49 -1.79 -14.32
CA LEU A 73 -6.69 -1.58 -13.50
C LEU A 73 -6.44 -1.78 -12.00
N PRO A 74 -5.88 -2.92 -11.53
CA PRO A 74 -5.56 -3.10 -10.11
C PRO A 74 -4.48 -2.12 -9.63
N GLY A 75 -3.55 -1.71 -10.51
CA GLY A 75 -2.55 -0.69 -10.17
C GLY A 75 -3.19 0.67 -9.85
N VAL A 76 -4.08 1.16 -10.73
CA VAL A 76 -4.80 2.44 -10.54
C VAL A 76 -5.70 2.39 -9.30
N LEU A 77 -6.46 1.29 -9.13
CA LEU A 77 -7.30 1.08 -7.94
C LEU A 77 -6.47 1.05 -6.65
N GLY A 78 -5.30 0.41 -6.67
CA GLY A 78 -4.36 0.39 -5.54
C GLY A 78 -3.83 1.79 -5.21
N SER A 79 -3.44 2.58 -6.22
CA SER A 79 -3.01 3.97 -5.99
C SER A 79 -4.13 4.84 -5.40
N PHE A 80 -5.37 4.67 -5.86
CA PHE A 80 -6.53 5.37 -5.29
C PHE A 80 -6.77 4.99 -3.83
N PHE A 81 -6.65 3.69 -3.49
CA PHE A 81 -6.76 3.20 -2.13
C PHE A 81 -5.73 3.84 -1.20
N VAL A 82 -4.46 3.88 -1.62
CA VAL A 82 -3.40 4.50 -0.81
C VAL A 82 -3.67 6.01 -0.68
N PHE A 83 -4.06 6.70 -1.75
CA PHE A 83 -4.42 8.12 -1.70
C PHE A 83 -5.54 8.40 -0.68
N ALA A 84 -6.64 7.65 -0.76
CA ALA A 84 -7.77 7.78 0.17
C ALA A 84 -7.34 7.49 1.61
N SER A 85 -6.48 6.49 1.82
CA SER A 85 -5.95 6.14 3.13
C SER A 85 -5.10 7.25 3.73
N ILE A 86 -4.21 7.87 2.94
CA ILE A 86 -3.38 9.00 3.41
C ILE A 86 -4.24 10.20 3.79
N CYS A 87 -5.23 10.53 2.94
CA CYS A 87 -6.21 11.58 3.23
C CYS A 87 -6.97 11.30 4.53
N GLY A 88 -7.41 10.06 4.74
CA GLY A 88 -8.07 9.64 5.97
C GLY A 88 -7.15 9.73 7.18
N TYR A 89 -5.88 9.31 7.06
CA TYR A 89 -4.91 9.34 8.15
C TYR A 89 -4.67 10.75 8.68
N GLN A 90 -4.64 11.74 7.79
CA GLN A 90 -4.49 13.15 8.17
C GLN A 90 -5.72 13.72 8.89
N ARG A 91 -6.94 13.30 8.50
CA ARG A 91 -8.19 13.93 8.97
C ARG A 91 -8.91 13.18 10.10
N LEU A 92 -8.85 11.86 10.09
CA LEU A 92 -9.61 10.97 10.98
C LEU A 92 -8.70 10.16 11.89
N GLY A 93 -7.39 10.11 11.58
CA GLY A 93 -6.45 9.20 12.22
C GLY A 93 -6.47 7.81 11.59
N ALA A 94 -5.37 7.07 11.77
CA ALA A 94 -5.14 5.82 11.05
C ALA A 94 -6.11 4.70 11.40
N ALA A 95 -6.39 4.51 12.70
CA ALA A 95 -7.30 3.47 13.17
C ALA A 95 -8.73 3.66 12.64
N ALA A 96 -9.24 4.90 12.68
CA ALA A 96 -10.57 5.24 12.18
C ALA A 96 -10.67 5.10 10.65
N THR A 97 -9.61 5.44 9.93
CA THR A 97 -9.58 5.31 8.47
C THR A 97 -9.66 3.84 8.05
N ILE A 98 -8.86 2.98 8.68
CA ILE A 98 -8.84 1.53 8.39
C ILE A 98 -10.19 0.90 8.75
N SER A 99 -10.79 1.27 9.89
CA SER A 99 -12.08 0.72 10.30
C SER A 99 -13.21 1.09 9.32
N VAL A 100 -13.24 2.34 8.84
CA VAL A 100 -14.20 2.78 7.81
C VAL A 100 -14.00 2.00 6.51
N LEU A 101 -12.75 1.75 6.11
CA LEU A 101 -12.43 1.00 4.89
C LEU A 101 -12.91 -0.45 4.98
N ILE A 102 -12.63 -1.13 6.09
CA ILE A 102 -13.04 -2.52 6.34
C ILE A 102 -14.57 -2.60 6.43
N ALA A 103 -15.21 -1.67 7.15
CA ALA A 103 -16.66 -1.61 7.26
C ALA A 103 -17.33 -1.38 5.90
N SER A 104 -16.72 -0.55 5.04
CA SER A 104 -17.22 -0.29 3.69
C SER A 104 -17.11 -1.53 2.78
N ASP A 105 -15.99 -2.26 2.82
CA ASP A 105 -15.84 -3.52 2.05
C ASP A 105 -16.92 -4.53 2.44
N GLU A 106 -17.08 -4.76 3.75
CA GLU A 106 -18.05 -5.75 4.25
C GLU A 106 -19.49 -5.34 3.94
N ALA A 107 -19.83 -4.04 4.08
CA ALA A 107 -21.16 -3.54 3.75
C ALA A 107 -21.50 -3.72 2.26
N ILE A 108 -20.57 -3.39 1.37
CA ILE A 108 -20.76 -3.56 -0.09
C ILE A 108 -20.90 -5.04 -0.43
N ARG A 109 -20.06 -5.91 0.16
CA ARG A 109 -20.12 -7.36 -0.07
C ARG A 109 -21.41 -7.99 0.46
N SER A 110 -21.92 -7.48 1.58
CA SER A 110 -23.20 -7.90 2.16
C SER A 110 -24.39 -7.50 1.29
N ALA A 111 -24.37 -6.29 0.71
CA ALA A 111 -25.41 -5.81 -0.20
C ALA A 111 -25.40 -6.49 -1.59
N ALA A 112 -24.29 -7.14 -1.95
CA ALA A 112 -24.12 -7.85 -3.23
C ALA A 112 -24.54 -9.33 -3.18
N LYS A 113 -24.96 -9.84 -2.01
CA LYS A 113 -25.51 -11.19 -1.83
C LYS A 113 -27.03 -11.15 -1.77
#